data_AF-A0A9Q0B5E5-F1
#
_entry.id   AF-A0A9Q0B5E5-F1
#
_cell.length_a   1.000
_cell.length_b   1.000
_cell.length_c   1.000
_cell.angle_alpha   90.00
_cell.angle_beta   90.00
_cell.angle_gamma   90.00
#
_symmetry.space_group_name_H-M   'P 1'
#
loop_
_entity.id
_entity.type
_entity.pdbx_description
1 polymer ?
#
loop_
_entity_poly.entity_id
_entity_poly.type
_entity_poly.pdbx_seq_one_letter_code
_entity_poly.pdbx_strand_id
1 'polypeptide(L)'
;MATPKPSKRCLLWDYTNTRDRPDAIDQLFTTTSPSDSANKPIAAEEGEARAPLTVTPFKSVHNWNAWYPPELKGRLPFRPMIRTRAQLDTEEWDWIRDSDAEMVHYLNEPERQGISSADAAAWWLDKVVPELREKRGKKLVGPACASDPGGEAWLAEFMTIVYENEKKKKKKMRPDFLGVHYYSGDVEHAKRYLTSMYERYGLPLNVSEIASISRDPGEVEAFTEELSGWMDEKEWIDEYGWFGCMAHYADDFVSPAAQLMDGEGRFTPLMRRLMGV
;
A
#
# COMPACT_ATOMS: atom_id res chain seq x y z
N MET A 1 -21.46 -2.01 21.95
CA MET A 1 -20.20 -2.59 21.44
C MET A 1 -19.72 -1.67 20.35
N ALA A 2 -18.47 -1.16 20.42
CA ALA A 2 -17.93 -0.34 19.35
C ALA A 2 -17.80 -1.20 18.08
N THR A 3 -18.25 -0.69 16.94
CA THR A 3 -17.95 -1.30 15.63
C THR A 3 -16.44 -1.41 15.47
N PRO A 4 -15.89 -2.55 15.01
CA PRO A 4 -14.47 -2.67 14.73
C PRO A 4 -14.05 -1.55 13.77
N LYS A 5 -12.94 -0.86 14.06
CA LYS A 5 -12.39 0.11 13.12
C LYS A 5 -11.99 -0.63 11.83
N PRO A 6 -12.26 -0.08 10.64
CA PRO A 6 -11.80 -0.67 9.39
C PRO A 6 -10.27 -0.71 9.39
N SER A 7 -9.70 -1.81 8.90
CA SER A 7 -8.24 -1.93 8.80
C SER A 7 -7.67 -0.92 7.81
N LYS A 8 -6.44 -0.49 8.07
CA LYS A 8 -5.63 0.38 7.20
C LYS A 8 -4.42 -0.34 6.59
N ARG A 9 -4.26 -1.65 6.80
CA ARG A 9 -3.09 -2.37 6.31
C ARG A 9 -3.24 -2.68 4.82
N CYS A 10 -2.24 -2.32 4.02
CA CYS A 10 -2.08 -2.73 2.62
C CYS A 10 -1.00 -3.83 2.57
N LEU A 11 -1.28 -4.93 1.87
CA LEU A 11 -0.27 -5.94 1.61
C LEU A 11 0.59 -5.50 0.43
N LEU A 12 1.91 -5.42 0.64
CA LEU A 12 2.87 -5.20 -0.43
C LEU A 12 3.34 -6.56 -0.97
N TRP A 13 2.71 -7.01 -2.06
CA TRP A 13 2.89 -8.33 -2.65
C TRP A 13 3.82 -8.27 -3.86
N ASP A 14 5.04 -8.77 -3.71
CA ASP A 14 6.03 -8.69 -4.80
C ASP A 14 5.71 -9.62 -5.98
N TYR A 15 6.12 -9.20 -7.18
CA TYR A 15 5.91 -9.98 -8.41
C TYR A 15 6.57 -11.36 -8.37
N THR A 16 7.69 -11.51 -7.66
CA THR A 16 8.37 -12.81 -7.54
C THR A 16 7.48 -13.82 -6.82
N ASN A 17 6.59 -13.38 -5.93
CA ASN A 17 5.63 -14.27 -5.30
C ASN A 17 4.59 -14.73 -6.31
N THR A 18 4.06 -13.84 -7.15
CA THR A 18 3.16 -14.22 -8.24
C THR A 18 3.80 -15.25 -9.17
N ARG A 19 5.07 -15.02 -9.54
CA ARG A 19 5.81 -15.90 -10.46
C ARG A 19 6.12 -17.26 -9.85
N ASP A 20 6.62 -17.29 -8.61
CA ASP A 20 7.28 -18.47 -8.05
C ASP A 20 6.45 -19.16 -6.95
N ARG A 21 5.56 -18.42 -6.27
CA ARG A 21 4.83 -18.85 -5.07
C ARG A 21 3.38 -18.31 -5.04
N PRO A 22 2.59 -18.45 -6.12
CA PRO A 22 1.27 -17.83 -6.21
C PRO A 22 0.32 -18.28 -5.09
N ASP A 23 0.46 -19.53 -4.63
CA ASP A 23 -0.39 -20.09 -3.57
C ASP A 23 -0.06 -19.51 -2.18
N ALA A 24 1.10 -18.86 -1.99
CA ALA A 24 1.48 -18.32 -0.68
C ALA A 24 0.51 -17.23 -0.19
N ILE A 25 -0.18 -16.55 -1.10
CA ILE A 25 -1.18 -15.53 -0.77
C ILE A 25 -2.40 -16.13 -0.04
N ASP A 26 -2.66 -17.44 -0.23
CA ASP A 26 -3.79 -18.13 0.41
C ASP A 26 -3.63 -18.18 1.94
N GLN A 27 -2.40 -18.08 2.45
CA GLN A 27 -2.12 -17.99 3.89
C GLN A 27 -2.76 -16.77 4.56
N LEU A 28 -3.04 -15.68 3.81
CA LEU A 28 -3.67 -14.46 4.36
C LEU A 28 -5.12 -14.66 4.80
N PHE A 29 -5.72 -15.74 4.31
CA PHE A 29 -7.15 -15.94 4.27
C PHE A 29 -7.49 -17.17 5.12
N THR A 30 -7.58 -16.96 6.44
CA THR A 30 -8.01 -18.04 7.33
C THR A 30 -9.51 -18.28 7.15
N THR A 31 -9.90 -19.54 6.96
CA THR A 31 -11.30 -19.96 7.00
C THR A 31 -11.67 -20.29 8.44
N THR A 32 -12.47 -19.45 9.08
CA THR A 32 -13.13 -19.87 10.32
C THR A 32 -14.34 -20.73 9.95
N SER A 33 -14.25 -22.03 10.23
CA SER A 33 -15.44 -22.89 10.23
C SER A 33 -16.31 -22.55 11.44
N PRO A 34 -17.65 -22.53 11.34
CA PRO A 34 -18.53 -22.17 12.46
C PRO A 34 -18.54 -23.12 13.68
N SER A 35 -17.55 -24.00 13.90
CA SER A 35 -17.68 -25.13 14.85
C SER A 35 -16.74 -25.15 16.07
N ASP A 36 -15.90 -24.15 16.31
CA ASP A 36 -14.96 -24.19 17.46
C ASP A 36 -15.55 -23.68 18.79
N SER A 37 -16.87 -23.50 18.89
CA SER A 37 -17.53 -23.32 20.18
C SER A 37 -18.59 -24.39 20.44
N ALA A 38 -18.28 -25.26 21.39
CA ALA A 38 -19.20 -26.00 22.25
C ALA A 38 -20.07 -27.11 21.62
N ASN A 39 -19.72 -28.34 22.00
CA ASN A 39 -20.58 -29.50 22.09
C ASN A 39 -21.97 -29.16 22.68
N LYS A 40 -23.01 -29.04 21.84
CA LYS A 40 -24.40 -29.23 22.25
C LYS A 40 -25.28 -29.59 21.04
N PRO A 41 -25.95 -30.75 21.02
CA PRO A 41 -26.82 -31.11 19.91
C PRO A 41 -28.15 -30.35 20.05
N ILE A 42 -28.43 -29.44 19.12
CA ILE A 42 -29.77 -28.89 18.89
C ILE A 42 -30.10 -29.09 17.42
N ALA A 43 -31.34 -29.51 17.18
CA ALA A 43 -31.88 -29.99 15.92
C ALA A 43 -31.65 -29.04 14.73
N ALA A 44 -31.46 -29.65 13.56
CA ALA A 44 -31.22 -29.00 12.29
C ALA A 44 -32.42 -28.15 11.86
N GLU A 45 -32.19 -26.85 11.65
CA GLU A 45 -32.92 -26.04 10.69
C GLU A 45 -32.00 -25.78 9.50
N GLU A 46 -32.48 -26.09 8.30
CA GLU A 46 -31.80 -25.86 7.02
C GLU A 46 -31.73 -24.34 6.75
N GLY A 47 -30.67 -23.71 7.24
CA GLY A 47 -30.25 -22.36 6.82
C GLY A 47 -29.13 -22.45 5.81
N GLU A 48 -29.23 -21.68 4.71
CA GLU A 48 -28.17 -21.50 3.72
C GLU A 48 -26.81 -21.35 4.41
N ALA A 49 -25.86 -22.23 4.07
CA ALA A 49 -24.51 -22.18 4.60
C ALA A 49 -23.90 -20.81 4.28
N ARG A 50 -23.88 -19.92 5.28
CA ARG A 50 -23.19 -18.64 5.20
C ARG A 50 -21.72 -18.96 4.91
N ALA A 51 -21.22 -18.53 3.76
CA ALA A 51 -19.83 -18.78 3.38
C ALA A 51 -18.89 -18.36 4.54
N PRO A 52 -17.87 -19.16 4.88
CA PRO A 52 -16.96 -18.84 5.98
C PRO A 52 -16.38 -17.45 5.77
N LEU A 53 -16.49 -16.59 6.78
CA LEU A 53 -15.89 -15.27 6.75
C LEU A 53 -14.39 -15.46 6.65
N THR A 54 -13.84 -15.11 5.50
CA THR A 54 -12.40 -15.02 5.32
C THR A 54 -11.93 -13.78 6.07
N VAL A 55 -11.27 -13.99 7.20
CA VAL A 55 -10.79 -12.87 8.03
C VAL A 55 -9.33 -12.64 7.69
N THR A 56 -9.04 -11.46 7.17
CA THR A 56 -7.70 -10.94 6.95
C THR A 56 -7.64 -9.51 7.47
N PRO A 57 -6.55 -9.05 8.10
CA PRO A 57 -6.44 -7.67 8.52
C PRO A 57 -6.00 -6.76 7.38
N PHE A 58 -5.84 -7.24 6.15
CA PHE A 58 -5.48 -6.40 5.02
C PHE A 58 -6.73 -5.81 4.34
N LYS A 59 -6.69 -4.50 4.07
CA LYS A 59 -7.70 -3.72 3.36
C LYS A 59 -7.51 -3.80 1.85
N SER A 60 -6.27 -3.92 1.40
CA SER A 60 -5.89 -3.84 -0.02
C SER A 60 -4.59 -4.59 -0.29
N VAL A 61 -4.28 -4.77 -1.57
CA VAL A 61 -3.02 -5.33 -2.07
C VAL A 61 -2.41 -4.39 -3.10
N HIS A 62 -1.10 -4.22 -3.04
CA HIS A 62 -0.28 -3.46 -3.99
C HIS A 62 0.91 -4.31 -4.42
N ASN A 63 1.32 -4.25 -5.70
CA ASN A 63 2.43 -5.04 -6.24
C ASN A 63 3.40 -4.22 -7.10
N TRP A 64 3.37 -2.88 -7.02
CA TRP A 64 4.16 -1.97 -7.86
C TRP A 64 3.94 -2.05 -9.37
N ASN A 65 2.91 -2.75 -9.84
CA ASN A 65 2.68 -3.00 -11.27
C ASN A 65 1.29 -2.54 -11.73
N ALA A 66 1.13 -2.46 -13.04
CA ALA A 66 -0.15 -2.21 -13.70
C ALA A 66 -1.08 -3.44 -13.64
N TRP A 67 -0.52 -4.64 -13.75
CA TRP A 67 -1.27 -5.89 -13.87
C TRP A 67 -1.77 -6.39 -12.51
N TYR A 68 -2.99 -6.95 -12.54
CA TYR A 68 -3.65 -7.55 -11.38
C TYR A 68 -3.04 -8.92 -11.05
N PRO A 69 -2.70 -9.22 -9.78
CA PRO A 69 -2.21 -10.55 -9.39
C PRO A 69 -3.33 -11.60 -9.45
N PRO A 70 -3.34 -12.52 -10.43
CA PRO A 70 -4.46 -13.45 -10.63
C PRO A 70 -4.70 -14.34 -9.41
N GLU A 71 -3.66 -14.68 -8.65
CA GLU A 71 -3.73 -15.42 -7.41
C GLU A 71 -4.53 -14.70 -6.32
N LEU A 72 -4.74 -13.39 -6.40
CA LEU A 72 -5.59 -12.66 -5.44
C LEU A 72 -7.06 -13.04 -5.55
N LYS A 73 -7.52 -13.54 -6.71
CA LYS A 73 -8.87 -14.12 -6.92
C LYS A 73 -10.03 -13.21 -6.45
N GLY A 74 -9.86 -11.88 -6.58
CA GLY A 74 -10.86 -10.88 -6.16
C GLY A 74 -11.05 -10.75 -4.65
N ARG A 75 -10.20 -11.36 -3.83
CA ARG A 75 -10.40 -11.42 -2.36
C ARG A 75 -10.11 -10.11 -1.63
N LEU A 76 -9.29 -9.24 -2.22
CA LEU A 76 -9.05 -7.88 -1.73
C LEU A 76 -9.00 -6.89 -2.90
N PRO A 77 -9.34 -5.61 -2.65
CA PRO A 77 -9.09 -4.52 -3.59
C PRO A 77 -7.61 -4.42 -3.97
N PHE A 78 -7.33 -4.33 -5.26
CA PHE A 78 -5.98 -4.13 -5.79
C PHE A 78 -5.71 -2.65 -6.07
N ARG A 79 -4.45 -2.23 -5.89
CA ARG A 79 -3.93 -0.88 -6.14
C ARG A 79 -2.91 -0.93 -7.28
N PRO A 80 -3.32 -0.78 -8.56
CA PRO A 80 -2.37 -0.75 -9.66
C PRO A 80 -1.49 0.51 -9.58
N MET A 81 -0.30 0.42 -10.19
CA MET A 81 0.69 1.49 -10.18
C MET A 81 1.13 1.88 -11.59
N ILE A 82 1.16 3.19 -11.83
CA ILE A 82 2.00 3.78 -12.87
C ILE A 82 3.40 3.92 -12.26
N ARG A 83 4.22 2.86 -12.28
CA ARG A 83 5.51 2.87 -11.53
C ARG A 83 6.54 3.84 -12.12
N THR A 84 6.58 3.94 -13.45
CA THR A 84 7.55 4.71 -14.22
C THR A 84 6.85 5.41 -15.40
N ARG A 85 7.60 6.14 -16.24
CA ARG A 85 7.09 6.70 -17.50
C ARG A 85 6.56 5.61 -18.45
N ALA A 86 7.15 4.41 -18.45
CA ALA A 86 6.81 3.37 -19.42
C ALA A 86 5.32 2.98 -19.36
N GLN A 87 4.75 2.83 -18.17
CA GLN A 87 3.33 2.47 -17.97
C GLN A 87 2.34 3.48 -18.56
N LEU A 88 2.78 4.70 -18.88
CA LEU A 88 1.94 5.68 -19.52
C LEU A 88 1.90 5.52 -21.04
N ASP A 89 2.82 4.78 -21.66
CA ASP A 89 2.96 4.70 -23.13
C ASP A 89 2.79 3.28 -23.69
N THR A 90 2.67 2.28 -22.83
CA THR A 90 2.48 0.88 -23.21
C THR A 90 1.03 0.43 -23.01
N GLU A 91 0.72 -0.81 -23.36
CA GLU A 91 -0.58 -1.46 -23.07
C GLU A 91 -0.91 -1.50 -21.58
N GLU A 92 0.09 -1.38 -20.70
CA GLU A 92 -0.10 -1.27 -19.25
C GLU A 92 -0.95 -0.06 -18.88
N TRP A 93 -0.90 1.02 -19.69
CA TRP A 93 -1.80 2.16 -19.52
C TRP A 93 -3.26 1.74 -19.62
N ASP A 94 -3.59 0.92 -20.62
CA ASP A 94 -4.95 0.45 -20.83
C ASP A 94 -5.39 -0.47 -19.68
N TRP A 95 -4.49 -1.31 -19.16
CA TRP A 95 -4.78 -2.13 -17.97
C TRP A 95 -5.12 -1.27 -16.75
N ILE A 96 -4.33 -0.22 -16.47
CA ILE A 96 -4.60 0.70 -15.36
C ILE A 96 -5.91 1.46 -15.60
N ARG A 97 -6.03 2.03 -16.79
CA ARG A 97 -7.14 2.89 -17.19
C ARG A 97 -8.47 2.15 -17.10
N ASP A 98 -8.54 0.94 -17.63
CA ASP A 98 -9.81 0.20 -17.77
C ASP A 98 -10.04 -0.83 -16.66
N SER A 99 -9.14 -0.94 -15.68
CA SER A 99 -9.37 -1.70 -14.45
C SER A 99 -10.58 -1.20 -13.65
N ASP A 100 -11.14 -2.06 -12.81
CA ASP A 100 -12.16 -1.73 -11.80
C ASP A 100 -11.57 -1.11 -10.52
N ALA A 101 -10.24 -0.98 -10.43
CA ALA A 101 -9.57 -0.46 -9.25
C ALA A 101 -10.04 0.97 -8.91
N GLU A 102 -10.47 1.16 -7.65
CA GLU A 102 -10.95 2.45 -7.14
C GLU A 102 -9.83 3.47 -6.95
N MET A 103 -8.59 3.01 -6.79
CA MET A 103 -7.43 3.83 -6.46
C MET A 103 -6.23 3.40 -7.31
N VAL A 104 -5.45 4.37 -7.80
CA VAL A 104 -4.24 4.15 -8.60
C VAL A 104 -3.07 4.92 -7.99
N HIS A 105 -1.91 4.29 -7.91
CA HIS A 105 -0.66 4.92 -7.48
C HIS A 105 0.10 5.48 -8.67
N TYR A 106 0.74 6.63 -8.47
CA TYR A 106 1.50 7.33 -9.50
C TYR A 106 2.95 7.51 -9.08
N LEU A 107 3.89 6.91 -9.82
CA LEU A 107 5.35 6.96 -9.71
C LEU A 107 5.96 6.53 -8.37
N ASN A 108 6.92 5.62 -8.45
CA ASN A 108 7.66 5.07 -7.30
C ASN A 108 9.07 5.66 -7.23
N GLU A 109 9.38 6.49 -6.24
CA GLU A 109 10.69 7.15 -6.10
C GLU A 109 11.19 7.77 -7.43
N PRO A 110 10.38 8.61 -8.11
CA PRO A 110 10.74 9.18 -9.42
C PRO A 110 12.07 9.96 -9.41
N GLU A 111 12.43 10.56 -8.28
CA GLU A 111 13.69 11.26 -8.07
C GLU A 111 14.92 10.35 -8.21
N ARG A 112 14.76 9.04 -7.95
CA ARG A 112 15.80 8.03 -8.10
C ARG A 112 15.82 7.39 -9.50
N GLN A 113 14.84 7.70 -10.33
CA GLN A 113 14.71 7.20 -11.69
C GLN A 113 15.11 8.22 -12.77
N GLY A 114 15.60 9.40 -12.37
CA GLY A 114 15.94 10.49 -13.30
C GLY A 114 14.72 11.15 -13.95
N ILE A 115 13.52 10.98 -13.37
CA ILE A 115 12.30 11.65 -13.83
C ILE A 115 12.27 13.03 -13.15
N SER A 116 12.14 14.11 -13.92
CA SER A 116 12.01 15.45 -13.33
C SER A 116 10.61 15.67 -12.74
N SER A 117 10.54 16.50 -11.69
CA SER A 117 9.30 16.94 -11.04
C SER A 117 8.35 17.61 -12.05
N ALA A 118 8.92 18.38 -12.98
CA ALA A 118 8.18 19.08 -14.04
C ALA A 118 7.56 18.11 -15.06
N ASP A 119 8.31 17.13 -15.55
CA ASP A 119 7.80 16.12 -16.49
C ASP A 119 6.71 15.27 -15.83
N ALA A 120 6.95 14.81 -14.59
CA ALA A 120 5.96 14.07 -13.83
C ALA A 120 4.68 14.88 -13.60
N ALA A 121 4.78 16.18 -13.30
CA ALA A 121 3.62 17.06 -13.17
C ALA A 121 2.89 17.26 -14.50
N ALA A 122 3.61 17.37 -15.62
CA ALA A 122 3.00 17.47 -16.94
C ALA A 122 2.16 16.22 -17.27
N TRP A 123 2.72 15.02 -17.12
CA TRP A 123 1.97 13.78 -17.37
C TRP A 123 0.76 13.63 -16.44
N TRP A 124 0.92 14.03 -15.18
CA TRP A 124 -0.15 14.03 -14.20
C TRP A 124 -1.33 14.91 -14.64
N LEU A 125 -1.04 16.15 -15.02
CA LEU A 125 -2.04 17.16 -15.37
C LEU A 125 -2.68 16.90 -16.74
N ASP A 126 -1.90 16.40 -17.70
CA ASP A 126 -2.33 16.24 -19.09
C ASP A 126 -2.98 14.89 -19.37
N LYS A 127 -2.63 13.84 -18.60
CA LYS A 127 -3.09 12.47 -18.84
C LYS A 127 -3.72 11.82 -17.61
N VAL A 128 -3.01 11.74 -16.49
CA VAL A 128 -3.46 10.95 -15.32
C VAL A 128 -4.77 11.50 -14.74
N VAL A 129 -4.83 12.79 -14.41
CA VAL A 129 -6.03 13.41 -13.83
C VAL A 129 -7.22 13.34 -14.79
N PRO A 130 -7.11 13.77 -16.07
CA PRO A 130 -8.25 13.70 -16.99
C PRO A 130 -8.76 12.28 -17.22
N GLU A 131 -7.87 11.31 -17.45
CA GLU A 131 -8.29 9.97 -17.87
C GLU A 131 -8.74 9.08 -16.72
N LEU A 132 -8.09 9.16 -15.56
CA LEU A 132 -8.37 8.28 -14.43
C LEU A 132 -9.35 8.90 -13.44
N ARG A 133 -9.15 10.16 -13.05
CA ARG A 133 -10.06 10.81 -12.08
C ARG A 133 -11.31 11.33 -12.76
N GLU A 134 -11.16 12.15 -13.80
CA GLU A 134 -12.32 12.89 -14.33
C GLU A 134 -13.26 11.99 -15.13
N LYS A 135 -12.72 11.12 -15.99
CA LYS A 135 -13.53 10.21 -16.81
C LYS A 135 -14.00 8.95 -16.07
N ARG A 136 -13.28 8.51 -15.04
CA ARG A 136 -13.50 7.19 -14.41
C ARG A 136 -13.68 7.23 -12.90
N GLY A 137 -13.57 8.40 -12.27
CA GLY A 137 -13.81 8.56 -10.83
C GLY A 137 -12.76 7.89 -9.93
N LYS A 138 -11.61 7.47 -10.46
CA LYS A 138 -10.56 6.84 -9.66
C LYS A 138 -9.93 7.84 -8.70
N LYS A 139 -9.64 7.40 -7.47
CA LYS A 139 -8.79 8.14 -6.53
C LYS A 139 -7.32 7.98 -6.93
N LEU A 140 -6.53 9.02 -6.73
CA LEU A 140 -5.13 9.03 -7.14
C LEU A 140 -4.21 9.26 -5.94
N VAL A 141 -3.28 8.33 -5.73
CA VAL A 141 -2.12 8.53 -4.86
C VAL A 141 -1.05 9.23 -5.68
N GLY A 142 -0.49 10.31 -5.14
CA GLY A 142 0.61 11.04 -5.78
C GLY A 142 1.93 10.26 -5.82
N PRO A 143 3.00 10.89 -6.34
CA PRO A 143 4.36 10.32 -6.30
C PRO A 143 4.77 10.01 -4.87
N ALA A 144 5.30 8.80 -4.68
CA ALA A 144 5.86 8.34 -3.42
C ALA A 144 7.39 8.41 -3.48
N CYS A 145 7.94 9.53 -3.03
CA CYS A 145 9.39 9.75 -2.95
C CYS A 145 9.98 9.14 -1.69
N ALA A 146 11.30 8.91 -1.70
CA ALA A 146 12.04 8.56 -0.51
C ALA A 146 12.00 9.68 0.56
N SER A 147 12.13 9.31 1.83
CA SER A 147 12.13 10.24 2.97
C SER A 147 13.47 10.97 3.20
N ASP A 148 14.24 11.19 2.13
CA ASP A 148 15.51 11.89 2.16
C ASP A 148 15.40 13.31 1.57
N PRO A 149 16.40 14.19 1.74
CA PRO A 149 16.32 15.56 1.22
C PRO A 149 16.09 15.65 -0.29
N GLY A 150 16.54 14.66 -1.07
CA GLY A 150 16.33 14.62 -2.51
C GLY A 150 14.87 14.35 -2.85
N GLY A 151 14.27 13.34 -2.20
CA GLY A 151 12.84 13.04 -2.33
C GLY A 151 11.95 14.17 -1.86
N GLU A 152 12.27 14.81 -0.73
CA GLU A 152 11.52 15.96 -0.23
C GLU A 152 11.55 17.16 -1.21
N ALA A 153 12.72 17.48 -1.76
CA ALA A 153 12.87 18.58 -2.71
C ALA A 153 12.09 18.33 -4.01
N TRP A 154 12.18 17.10 -4.53
CA TRP A 154 11.45 16.68 -5.73
C TRP A 154 9.94 16.78 -5.53
N LEU A 155 9.44 16.25 -4.41
CA LEU A 155 8.01 16.25 -4.10
C LEU A 155 7.47 17.67 -3.92
N ALA A 156 8.24 18.55 -3.26
CA ALA A 156 7.85 19.95 -3.06
C ALA A 156 7.67 20.69 -4.40
N GLU A 157 8.56 20.45 -5.37
CA GLU A 157 8.44 21.04 -6.71
C GLU A 157 7.22 20.50 -7.46
N PHE A 158 7.04 19.17 -7.50
CA PHE A 158 5.87 18.54 -8.12
C PHE A 158 4.56 19.10 -7.55
N MET A 159 4.44 19.14 -6.22
CA MET A 159 3.25 19.63 -5.54
C MET A 159 3.01 21.12 -5.81
N THR A 160 4.06 21.94 -5.88
CA THR A 160 3.96 23.36 -6.26
C THR A 160 3.34 23.52 -7.65
N ILE A 161 3.85 22.80 -8.65
CA ILE A 161 3.34 22.86 -10.04
C ILE A 161 1.86 22.45 -10.08
N VAL A 162 1.49 21.35 -9.40
CA VAL A 162 0.11 20.84 -9.37
C VAL A 162 -0.82 21.82 -8.64
N TYR A 163 -0.39 22.41 -7.52
CA TYR A 163 -1.19 23.36 -6.72
C TYR A 163 -1.46 24.65 -7.50
N GLU A 164 -0.44 25.17 -8.18
CA GLU A 164 -0.60 26.33 -9.05
C GLU A 164 -1.57 26.05 -10.20
N ASN A 165 -1.47 24.89 -10.85
CA ASN A 165 -2.35 24.51 -11.94
C ASN A 165 -3.80 24.31 -11.47
N GLU A 166 -4.01 23.68 -10.30
CA GLU A 166 -5.33 23.60 -9.67
C GLU A 166 -5.93 24.99 -9.46
N LYS A 167 -5.16 25.92 -8.87
CA LYS A 167 -5.61 27.30 -8.62
C LYS A 167 -5.97 28.03 -9.92
N LYS A 168 -5.13 27.89 -10.95
CA LYS A 168 -5.33 28.50 -12.29
C LYS A 168 -6.57 27.94 -12.98
N LYS A 169 -6.76 26.61 -12.96
CA LYS A 169 -7.88 25.93 -13.63
C LYS A 169 -9.16 25.88 -12.79
N LYS A 170 -9.10 26.25 -11.50
CA LYS A 170 -10.20 26.14 -10.52
C LYS A 170 -10.84 24.74 -10.50
N LYS A 171 -10.01 23.71 -10.60
CA LYS A 171 -10.42 22.30 -10.74
C LYS A 171 -9.47 21.41 -9.96
N LYS A 172 -9.99 20.38 -9.29
CA LYS A 172 -9.20 19.45 -8.47
C LYS A 172 -8.14 18.73 -9.32
N MET A 173 -6.89 19.16 -9.17
CA MET A 173 -5.71 18.54 -9.79
C MET A 173 -4.82 17.86 -8.76
N ARG A 174 -4.86 18.29 -7.49
CA ARG A 174 -4.07 17.67 -6.42
C ARG A 174 -4.36 16.17 -6.27
N PRO A 175 -3.40 15.36 -5.79
CA PRO A 175 -3.67 13.98 -5.41
C PRO A 175 -4.82 13.88 -4.41
N ASP A 176 -5.50 12.74 -4.40
CA ASP A 176 -6.46 12.41 -3.35
C ASP A 176 -5.73 12.00 -2.07
N PHE A 177 -4.57 11.35 -2.22
CA PHE A 177 -3.68 10.93 -1.15
C PHE A 177 -2.23 11.29 -1.46
N LEU A 178 -1.47 11.64 -0.44
CA LEU A 178 -0.02 11.80 -0.54
C LEU A 178 0.64 10.44 -0.40
N GLY A 179 1.37 9.99 -1.42
CA GLY A 179 2.22 8.81 -1.33
C GLY A 179 3.47 9.10 -0.52
N VAL A 180 3.83 8.21 0.42
CA VAL A 180 4.98 8.40 1.29
C VAL A 180 5.72 7.09 1.52
N HIS A 181 7.04 7.10 1.35
CA HIS A 181 7.93 6.02 1.77
C HIS A 181 8.69 6.41 3.04
N TYR A 182 9.03 5.44 3.88
CA TYR A 182 9.90 5.67 5.03
C TYR A 182 10.67 4.40 5.45
N TYR A 183 11.97 4.51 5.63
CA TYR A 183 12.84 3.42 6.07
C TYR A 183 13.81 3.91 7.16
N SER A 184 13.69 3.41 8.39
CA SER A 184 14.54 3.79 9.53
C SER A 184 14.36 2.83 10.71
N GLY A 185 15.17 2.95 11.76
CA GLY A 185 14.95 2.25 13.04
C GLY A 185 14.29 3.11 14.13
N ASP A 186 14.03 4.40 13.87
CA ASP A 186 13.50 5.35 14.86
C ASP A 186 11.99 5.59 14.68
N VAL A 187 11.19 5.03 15.59
CA VAL A 187 9.72 5.15 15.61
C VAL A 187 9.27 6.59 15.80
N GLU A 188 9.92 7.34 16.70
CA GLU A 188 9.54 8.71 17.00
C GLU A 188 9.88 9.64 15.83
N HIS A 189 10.99 9.38 15.13
CA HIS A 189 11.28 10.06 13.88
C HIS A 189 10.24 9.73 12.79
N ALA A 190 9.81 8.47 12.69
CA ALA A 190 8.77 8.08 11.73
C ALA A 190 7.46 8.85 11.98
N LYS A 191 7.01 8.92 13.24
CA LYS A 191 5.81 9.67 13.64
C LYS A 191 5.94 11.15 13.31
N ARG A 192 7.09 11.78 13.61
CA ARG A 192 7.36 13.19 13.27
C ARG A 192 7.36 13.43 11.77
N TYR A 193 8.03 12.58 11.00
CA TYR A 193 8.09 12.67 9.55
C TYR A 193 6.69 12.59 8.93
N LEU A 194 5.92 11.54 9.23
CA LEU A 194 4.55 11.37 8.72
C LEU A 194 3.65 12.54 9.12
N THR A 195 3.71 12.99 10.36
CA THR A 195 2.94 14.16 10.82
C THR A 195 3.31 15.42 10.01
N SER A 196 4.61 15.66 9.81
CA SER A 196 5.08 16.81 9.04
C SER A 196 4.62 16.80 7.58
N MET A 197 4.54 15.61 6.95
CA MET A 197 4.06 15.46 5.58
C MET A 197 2.56 15.76 5.48
N TYR A 198 1.76 15.26 6.43
CA TYR A 198 0.34 15.56 6.52
C TYR A 198 0.11 17.07 6.72
N GLU A 199 0.81 17.70 7.67
CA GLU A 199 0.67 19.12 7.97
C GLU A 199 1.12 20.02 6.80
N ARG A 200 2.20 19.65 6.11
CA ARG A 200 2.76 20.43 4.99
C ARG A 200 1.82 20.48 3.79
N TYR A 201 1.21 19.35 3.43
CA TYR A 201 0.42 19.24 2.20
C TYR A 201 -1.10 19.23 2.41
N GLY A 202 -1.57 18.92 3.63
CA GLY A 202 -2.98 18.87 3.99
C GLY A 202 -3.74 17.75 3.27
N LEU A 203 -3.06 16.68 2.88
CA LEU A 203 -3.64 15.51 2.21
C LEU A 203 -3.49 14.27 3.10
N PRO A 204 -4.51 13.40 3.20
CA PRO A 204 -4.35 12.11 3.89
C PRO A 204 -3.21 11.30 3.27
N LEU A 205 -2.47 10.58 4.09
CA LEU A 205 -1.31 9.82 3.65
C LEU A 205 -1.69 8.40 3.25
N ASN A 206 -1.13 7.96 2.13
CA ASN A 206 -0.98 6.56 1.79
C ASN A 206 0.52 6.22 1.98
N VAL A 207 0.82 5.50 3.06
CA VAL A 207 2.20 5.10 3.38
C VAL A 207 2.52 3.85 2.57
N SER A 208 2.85 4.04 1.29
CA SER A 208 2.93 2.98 0.31
C SER A 208 4.10 2.02 0.53
N GLU A 209 5.13 2.46 1.26
CA GLU A 209 6.21 1.59 1.75
C GLU A 209 6.72 2.05 3.11
N ILE A 210 6.83 1.12 4.05
CA ILE A 210 7.53 1.35 5.31
C ILE A 210 8.19 0.09 5.84
N ALA A 211 9.40 0.19 6.38
CA ALA A 211 10.05 -0.91 7.11
C ALA A 211 11.13 -0.41 8.07
N SER A 212 11.41 -1.23 9.09
CA SER A 212 12.60 -1.05 9.91
C SER A 212 13.84 -1.53 9.16
N ILE A 213 14.92 -0.73 9.21
CA ILE A 213 16.23 -1.12 8.67
C ILE A 213 17.16 -1.72 9.74
N SER A 214 16.70 -1.84 11.00
CA SER A 214 17.49 -2.49 12.05
C SER A 214 17.73 -3.96 11.70
N ARG A 215 18.92 -4.46 12.04
CA ARG A 215 19.28 -5.88 11.87
C ARG A 215 18.89 -6.73 13.10
N ASP A 216 18.46 -6.09 14.19
CA ASP A 216 17.96 -6.77 15.37
C ASP A 216 16.45 -7.11 15.21
N PRO A 217 16.06 -8.39 15.28
CA PRO A 217 14.65 -8.78 15.13
C PRO A 217 13.71 -8.18 16.19
N GLY A 218 14.19 -7.96 17.41
CA GLY A 218 13.39 -7.35 18.48
C GLY A 218 13.11 -5.87 18.20
N GLU A 219 14.11 -5.14 17.71
CA GLU A 219 13.94 -3.74 17.28
C GLU A 219 13.00 -3.62 16.08
N VAL A 220 13.10 -4.52 15.10
CA VAL A 220 12.18 -4.57 13.95
C VAL A 220 10.75 -4.84 14.40
N GLU A 221 10.55 -5.81 15.28
CA GLU A 221 9.23 -6.16 15.82
C GLU A 221 8.62 -4.97 16.58
N ALA A 222 9.37 -4.37 17.50
CA ALA A 222 8.91 -3.22 18.28
C ALA A 222 8.57 -2.01 17.39
N PHE A 223 9.42 -1.71 16.40
CA PHE A 223 9.17 -0.64 15.43
C PHE A 223 7.86 -0.88 14.66
N THR A 224 7.68 -2.11 14.18
CA THR A 224 6.53 -2.50 13.36
C THR A 224 5.23 -2.45 14.15
N GLU A 225 5.22 -2.99 15.36
CA GLU A 225 4.04 -3.02 16.23
C GLU A 225 3.63 -1.62 16.68
N GLU A 226 4.56 -0.84 17.22
CA GLU A 226 4.27 0.48 17.77
C GLU A 226 3.77 1.44 16.69
N LEU A 227 4.43 1.44 15.52
CA LEU A 227 4.05 2.34 14.44
C LEU A 227 2.74 1.91 13.76
N SER A 228 2.46 0.60 13.67
CA SER A 228 1.15 0.10 13.20
C SER A 228 0.01 0.57 14.10
N GLY A 229 0.16 0.41 15.43
CA GLY A 229 -0.83 0.86 16.40
C GLY A 229 -1.06 2.38 16.32
N TRP A 230 0.02 3.15 16.19
CA TRP A 230 -0.07 4.60 16.04
C TRP A 230 -0.77 5.02 14.74
N MET A 231 -0.45 4.40 13.59
CA MET A 231 -1.07 4.69 12.30
C MET A 231 -2.56 4.28 12.26
N ASP A 232 -2.91 3.17 12.93
CA ASP A 232 -4.31 2.73 13.07
C ASP A 232 -5.18 3.81 13.74
N GLU A 233 -4.63 4.60 14.66
CA GLU A 233 -5.34 5.69 15.34
C GLU A 233 -5.47 6.97 14.53
N LYS A 234 -4.64 7.22 13.51
CA LYS A 234 -4.61 8.50 12.80
C LYS A 234 -5.62 8.53 11.66
N GLU A 235 -6.67 9.35 11.77
CA GLU A 235 -7.72 9.46 10.74
C GLU A 235 -7.19 9.90 9.37
N TRP A 236 -6.08 10.63 9.35
CA TRP A 236 -5.42 11.09 8.14
C TRP A 236 -4.47 10.06 7.51
N ILE A 237 -4.35 8.86 8.07
CA ILE A 237 -3.73 7.71 7.39
C ILE A 237 -4.83 6.92 6.68
N ASP A 238 -4.76 6.84 5.35
CA ASP A 238 -5.68 6.05 4.52
C ASP A 238 -5.36 4.56 4.56
N GLU A 239 -4.12 4.21 4.21
CA GLU A 239 -3.56 2.87 4.35
C GLU A 239 -2.02 2.92 4.45
N TYR A 240 -1.43 1.84 4.97
CA TYR A 240 0.02 1.68 5.10
C TYR A 240 0.45 0.25 4.74
N GLY A 241 1.60 0.12 4.07
CA GLY A 241 2.16 -1.16 3.64
C GLY A 241 3.55 -1.42 4.21
N TRP A 242 3.69 -2.52 4.95
CA TRP A 242 5.00 -2.98 5.45
C TRP A 242 5.76 -3.70 4.33
N PHE A 243 6.98 -3.24 4.04
CA PHE A 243 7.84 -3.83 3.00
C PHE A 243 8.48 -5.14 3.50
N GLY A 244 8.67 -6.12 2.60
CA GLY A 244 9.37 -7.38 2.90
C GLY A 244 8.56 -8.67 2.65
N CYS A 245 7.36 -8.59 2.07
CA CYS A 245 6.60 -9.79 1.70
C CYS A 245 7.07 -10.32 0.34
N MET A 246 8.26 -10.93 0.32
CA MET A 246 8.91 -11.51 -0.86
C MET A 246 9.84 -12.64 -0.41
N ALA A 247 10.08 -13.65 -1.25
CA ALA A 247 10.89 -14.81 -0.85
C ALA A 247 12.40 -14.54 -0.72
N HIS A 248 12.87 -13.45 -1.33
CA HIS A 248 14.27 -13.03 -1.34
C HIS A 248 14.35 -11.55 -0.96
N TYR A 249 15.46 -11.15 -0.35
CA TYR A 249 15.69 -9.73 -0.02
C TYR A 249 15.70 -8.89 -1.30
N ALA A 250 15.07 -7.72 -1.25
CA ALA A 250 15.06 -6.79 -2.39
C ALA A 250 16.47 -6.28 -2.72
N ASP A 251 17.23 -5.94 -1.67
CA ASP A 251 18.58 -5.39 -1.74
C ASP A 251 19.28 -5.51 -0.37
N ASP A 252 20.51 -5.00 -0.28
CA ASP A 252 21.29 -4.97 0.97
C ASP A 252 20.83 -3.85 1.94
N PHE A 253 20.05 -2.88 1.48
CA PHE A 253 19.58 -1.77 2.30
C PHE A 253 18.48 -2.23 3.27
N VAL A 254 17.51 -2.99 2.79
CA VAL A 254 16.44 -3.55 3.62
C VAL A 254 16.98 -4.59 4.60
N SER A 255 16.34 -4.70 5.77
CA SER A 255 16.74 -5.66 6.79
C SER A 255 16.19 -7.07 6.52
N PRO A 256 17.03 -8.12 6.55
CA PRO A 256 16.58 -9.50 6.62
C PRO A 256 15.58 -9.77 7.75
N ALA A 257 15.74 -9.08 8.89
CA ALA A 257 14.85 -9.23 10.03
C ALA A 257 13.46 -8.62 9.78
N ALA A 258 13.32 -7.74 8.80
CA ALA A 258 12.05 -7.16 8.36
C ALA A 258 11.31 -8.01 7.31
N GLN A 259 11.85 -9.16 6.92
CA GLN A 259 11.16 -10.08 6.01
C GLN A 259 9.81 -10.53 6.56
N LEU A 260 8.81 -10.50 5.70
CA LEU A 260 7.45 -10.98 5.97
C LEU A 260 7.20 -12.37 5.39
N MET A 261 8.07 -12.82 4.47
CA MET A 261 8.03 -14.16 3.87
C MET A 261 9.43 -14.78 3.83
N ASP A 262 9.49 -16.10 4.01
CA ASP A 262 10.73 -16.87 3.86
C ASP A 262 10.93 -17.41 2.44
N GLY A 263 12.09 -18.04 2.22
CA GLY A 263 12.46 -18.64 0.93
C GLY A 263 11.55 -19.78 0.48
N GLU A 264 10.69 -20.32 1.34
CA GLU A 264 9.73 -21.37 0.99
C GLU A 264 8.31 -20.82 0.77
N GLY A 265 8.12 -19.50 0.91
CA GLY A 265 6.82 -18.86 0.77
C GLY A 265 5.99 -18.83 2.05
N ARG A 266 6.56 -19.24 3.18
CA ARG A 266 5.85 -19.22 4.47
C ARG A 266 5.96 -17.84 5.09
N PHE A 267 4.90 -17.38 5.73
CA PHE A 267 4.95 -16.13 6.46
C PHE A 267 5.89 -16.22 7.68
N THR A 268 6.66 -15.16 7.92
CA THR A 268 7.56 -15.07 9.07
C THR A 268 6.78 -14.79 10.36
N PRO A 269 7.40 -14.88 11.56
CA PRO A 269 6.75 -14.45 12.80
C PRO A 269 6.25 -13.01 12.75
N LEU A 270 7.00 -12.08 12.11
CA LEU A 270 6.61 -10.69 11.95
C LEU A 270 5.31 -10.53 11.15
N MET A 271 5.18 -11.26 10.03
CA MET A 271 3.96 -11.26 9.23
C MET A 271 2.76 -11.86 9.96
N ARG A 272 2.96 -12.94 10.73
CA ARG A 272 1.90 -13.50 11.57
C ARG A 272 1.39 -12.51 12.62
N ARG A 273 2.28 -11.74 13.25
CA ARG A 273 1.90 -10.64 14.15
C ARG A 273 1.09 -9.56 13.44
N LEU A 274 1.50 -9.13 12.24
CA LEU A 274 0.72 -8.19 11.41
C LEU A 274 -0.65 -8.77 11.03
N MET A 275 -0.73 -10.09 10.89
CA MET A 275 -1.98 -10.82 10.65
C MET A 275 -2.87 -10.94 11.90
N GLY A 276 -2.33 -10.69 13.10
CA GLY A 276 -3.01 -10.87 14.37
C GLY A 276 -3.13 -12.32 14.82
N VAL A 277 -2.23 -13.21 14.38
CA VAL A 277 -2.21 -14.65 14.67
C VAL A 277 -0.91 -15.14 15.29
#